data_AF-A0A7V2YXH0-F1
#
_entry.id   AF-A0A7V2YXH0-F1
#
_cell.length_a   1.000
_cell.length_b   1.000
_cell.length_c   1.000
_cell.angle_alpha   90.00
_cell.angle_beta   90.00
_cell.angle_gamma   90.00
#
_symmetry.space_group_name_H-M   'P 1'
#
loop_
_entity.id
_entity.type
_entity.pdbx_description
1 polymer ?
#
loop_
_entity_poly.entity_id
_entity_poly.type
_entity_poly.pdbx_seq_one_letter_code
_entity_poly.pdbx_strand_id
1 'polypeptide(L)'
;MRILVFQNYPIEDAAMAGEAFRDLGHELRLIDCFGGDPAPAFAEGDAALVLGGPMNVYEEERYPFLRWETNWMRRWIGEGRPLLGLCLGAQLISKAMGGARHEKSCAGDRALRGRIDRRRRPRSDLCRVRPARPGGPVAWRHVHNPSGRRPACPLGAV
;
A
#
# COMPACT_ATOMS: atom_id res chain seq x y z
N MET A 1 4.51 -8.39 -20.08
CA MET A 1 4.67 -8.89 -18.69
C MET A 1 3.36 -9.51 -18.27
N ARG A 2 3.41 -10.50 -17.37
CA ARG A 2 2.22 -11.08 -16.74
C ARG A 2 2.03 -10.47 -15.36
N ILE A 3 0.86 -9.90 -15.11
CA ILE A 3 0.49 -9.26 -13.84
C ILE A 3 -0.46 -10.18 -13.08
N LEU A 4 -0.09 -10.52 -11.85
CA LEU A 4 -0.93 -11.26 -10.92
C LEU A 4 -1.93 -10.30 -10.27
N VAL A 5 -3.23 -10.52 -10.46
CA VAL A 5 -4.31 -9.67 -9.94
C VAL A 5 -5.02 -10.41 -8.81
N PHE A 6 -4.80 -10.00 -7.58
CA PHE A 6 -5.44 -10.57 -6.39
C PHE A 6 -6.81 -9.91 -6.21
N GLN A 7 -7.88 -10.68 -6.46
CA GLN A 7 -9.25 -10.26 -6.25
C GLN A 7 -9.72 -10.69 -4.87
N ASN A 8 -9.95 -9.70 -4.00
CA ASN A 8 -10.31 -9.91 -2.61
C ASN A 8 -11.82 -9.93 -2.36
N TYR A 9 -12.63 -9.55 -3.34
CA TYR A 9 -14.08 -9.61 -3.24
C TYR A 9 -14.71 -9.74 -4.65
N PRO A 10 -15.80 -10.52 -4.83
CA PRO A 10 -16.29 -10.89 -6.17
C PRO A 10 -16.68 -9.72 -7.09
N ILE A 11 -17.12 -8.60 -6.51
CA ILE A 11 -17.53 -7.41 -7.28
C ILE A 11 -16.35 -6.45 -7.55
N GLU A 12 -15.22 -6.64 -6.88
CA GLU A 12 -14.05 -5.77 -7.04
C GLU A 12 -13.19 -6.30 -8.18
N ASP A 13 -13.26 -5.66 -9.35
CA ASP A 13 -12.43 -5.98 -10.49
C ASP A 13 -11.30 -4.96 -10.69
N ALA A 14 -10.42 -5.23 -11.66
CA ALA A 14 -9.30 -4.33 -11.96
C ALA A 14 -9.72 -3.05 -12.72
N ALA A 15 -10.96 -2.98 -13.22
CA ALA A 15 -11.56 -1.86 -13.94
C ALA A 15 -10.56 -1.13 -14.87
N MET A 16 -10.50 0.20 -14.74
CA MET A 16 -9.61 1.09 -15.47
C MET A 16 -8.13 0.71 -15.36
N ALA A 17 -7.68 0.19 -14.21
CA ALA A 17 -6.28 -0.24 -14.06
C ALA A 17 -6.01 -1.49 -14.93
N GLY A 18 -6.95 -2.43 -14.96
CA GLY A 18 -6.88 -3.62 -15.79
C GLY A 18 -6.91 -3.30 -17.28
N GLU A 19 -7.77 -2.36 -17.71
CA GLU A 19 -7.79 -1.85 -19.09
C GLU A 19 -6.45 -1.23 -19.47
N ALA A 20 -5.96 -0.29 -18.66
CA ALA A 20 -4.68 0.38 -18.91
C ALA A 20 -3.51 -0.60 -19.03
N PHE A 21 -3.46 -1.65 -18.19
CA PHE A 21 -2.43 -2.68 -18.30
C PHE A 21 -2.53 -3.51 -19.57
N ARG A 22 -3.74 -3.85 -20.02
CA ARG A 22 -3.95 -4.56 -21.28
C ARG A 22 -3.57 -3.69 -22.48
N ASP A 23 -3.90 -2.40 -22.47
CA ASP A 23 -3.53 -1.45 -23.52
C ASP A 23 -2.00 -1.30 -23.64
N LEU A 24 -1.28 -1.46 -22.54
CA LEU A 24 0.20 -1.52 -22.51
C LEU A 24 0.76 -2.89 -22.90
N GLY A 25 -0.07 -3.84 -23.36
CA GLY A 25 0.34 -5.17 -23.80
C GLY A 25 0.71 -6.12 -22.66
N HIS A 26 0.16 -5.91 -21.45
CA HIS A 26 0.36 -6.82 -20.34
C HIS A 26 -0.76 -7.87 -20.26
N GLU A 27 -0.38 -9.08 -19.86
CA GLU A 27 -1.32 -10.15 -19.59
C GLU A 27 -1.74 -10.08 -18.11
N LEU A 28 -3.03 -10.26 -17.84
CA LEU A 28 -3.55 -10.28 -16.47
C LEU A 28 -3.97 -11.70 -16.10
N ARG A 29 -3.46 -12.20 -14.98
CA ARG A 29 -3.92 -13.44 -14.35
C ARG A 29 -4.64 -13.10 -13.07
N LEU A 30 -5.94 -13.40 -13.02
CA LEU A 30 -6.76 -13.22 -11.83
C LEU A 30 -6.50 -14.34 -10.82
N ILE A 31 -6.48 -14.01 -9.54
CA ILE A 31 -6.46 -14.94 -8.41
C ILE A 31 -7.67 -14.59 -7.54
N ASP A 32 -8.68 -15.47 -7.53
CA ASP A 32 -9.90 -15.29 -6.73
C ASP A 32 -9.63 -15.69 -5.28
N CYS A 33 -9.10 -14.74 -4.51
CA CYS A 33 -8.72 -14.96 -3.12
C CYS A 33 -9.97 -15.23 -2.26
N PHE A 34 -11.10 -14.63 -2.60
CA PHE A 34 -12.37 -14.80 -1.91
C PHE A 34 -13.01 -16.16 -2.22
N GLY A 35 -12.97 -16.58 -3.50
CA GLY A 35 -13.44 -17.88 -3.97
C GLY A 35 -12.55 -19.05 -3.56
N GLY A 36 -11.37 -18.78 -3.01
CA GLY A 36 -10.51 -19.79 -2.39
C GLY A 36 -9.38 -20.29 -3.29
N ASP A 37 -9.00 -19.54 -4.32
CA ASP A 37 -7.81 -19.87 -5.10
C ASP A 37 -6.57 -19.95 -4.19
N PRO A 38 -5.65 -20.88 -4.47
CA PRO A 38 -4.40 -20.96 -3.73
C PRO A 38 -3.49 -19.78 -4.05
N ALA A 39 -2.55 -19.50 -3.14
CA ALA A 39 -1.50 -18.53 -3.37
C ALA A 39 -0.71 -18.88 -4.65
N PRO A 40 -0.55 -17.95 -5.60
CA PRO A 40 0.15 -18.24 -6.84
C PRO A 40 1.65 -18.43 -6.60
N ALA A 41 2.28 -19.27 -7.41
CA ALA A 41 3.73 -19.37 -7.44
C ALA A 41 4.33 -18.07 -8.00
N PHE A 42 5.48 -17.71 -7.45
CA PHE A 42 6.17 -16.47 -7.78
C PHE A 42 6.60 -16.39 -9.26
N ALA A 43 6.89 -17.51 -9.89
CA ALA A 43 7.26 -17.58 -11.30
C ALA A 43 6.08 -17.30 -12.26
N GLU A 44 4.85 -17.22 -11.75
CA GLU A 44 3.66 -17.05 -12.58
C GLU A 44 3.40 -15.60 -13.02
N GLY A 45 4.18 -14.63 -12.57
CA GLY A 45 4.05 -13.25 -13.03
C GLY A 45 5.26 -12.39 -12.73
N ASP A 46 5.32 -11.20 -13.31
CA ASP A 46 6.42 -10.24 -13.20
C ASP A 46 6.09 -9.11 -12.23
N ALA A 47 4.80 -8.80 -12.09
CA ALA A 47 4.24 -7.75 -11.24
C ALA A 47 2.96 -8.25 -10.55
N ALA A 48 2.53 -7.56 -9.49
CA ALA A 48 1.28 -7.86 -8.82
C ALA A 48 0.42 -6.60 -8.56
N LEU A 49 -0.88 -6.76 -8.75
CA LEU A 49 -1.94 -5.82 -8.39
C LEU A 49 -2.83 -6.46 -7.32
N VAL A 50 -3.02 -5.79 -6.21
CA VAL A 50 -3.87 -6.27 -5.11
C VAL A 50 -5.10 -5.37 -4.99
N LEU A 51 -6.28 -5.94 -5.24
CA LEU A 51 -7.53 -5.20 -5.29
C LEU A 51 -8.11 -4.92 -3.90
N GLY A 52 -9.15 -4.08 -3.91
CA GLY A 52 -9.92 -3.73 -2.72
C GLY A 52 -10.80 -4.87 -2.22
N GLY A 53 -11.44 -4.61 -1.08
CA GLY A 53 -12.43 -5.51 -0.49
C GLY A 53 -13.06 -4.88 0.76
N PRO A 54 -14.27 -5.33 1.15
CA PRO A 54 -14.97 -4.77 2.31
C PRO A 54 -14.31 -5.13 3.65
N MET A 55 -13.46 -6.17 3.67
CA MET A 55 -12.78 -6.69 4.86
C MET A 55 -11.90 -5.66 5.56
N ASN A 56 -11.59 -5.96 6.81
CA ASN A 56 -10.46 -5.41 7.55
C ASN A 56 -9.29 -6.39 7.46
N VAL A 57 -8.08 -5.87 7.26
CA VAL A 57 -6.83 -6.66 7.11
C VAL A 57 -6.51 -7.60 8.27
N TYR A 58 -7.15 -7.45 9.43
CA TYR A 58 -6.97 -8.28 10.61
C TYR A 58 -8.08 -9.33 10.81
N GLU A 59 -9.09 -9.39 9.95
CA GLU A 59 -10.17 -10.39 10.01
C GLU A 59 -9.74 -11.77 9.49
N GLU A 60 -8.51 -12.21 9.79
CA GLU A 60 -7.95 -13.49 9.30
C GLU A 60 -8.73 -14.73 9.77
N GLU A 61 -9.40 -14.65 10.92
CA GLU A 61 -10.23 -15.74 11.42
C GLU A 61 -11.48 -15.95 10.54
N ARG A 62 -12.06 -14.84 10.08
CA ARG A 62 -13.24 -14.85 9.21
C ARG A 62 -12.86 -15.06 7.74
N TYR A 63 -11.70 -14.54 7.34
CA TYR A 63 -11.18 -14.60 5.98
C TYR A 63 -9.74 -15.14 6.00
N PRO A 64 -9.55 -16.47 6.10
CA PRO A 64 -8.24 -17.09 6.22
C PRO A 64 -7.26 -16.74 5.09
N PHE A 65 -7.78 -16.37 3.91
CA PHE A 65 -6.94 -16.03 2.77
C PHE A 65 -6.07 -14.80 3.02
N LEU A 66 -6.54 -13.84 3.83
CA LEU A 66 -5.80 -12.62 4.18
C LEU A 66 -4.43 -12.94 4.81
N ARG A 67 -4.32 -14.06 5.52
CA ARG A 67 -3.06 -14.50 6.13
C ARG A 67 -2.04 -14.91 5.08
N TRP A 68 -2.42 -15.79 4.15
CA TRP A 68 -1.47 -16.23 3.12
C TRP A 68 -1.16 -15.09 2.16
N GLU A 69 -2.12 -14.24 1.85
CA GLU A 69 -1.96 -13.09 0.96
C GLU A 69 -0.93 -12.10 1.54
N THR A 70 -1.07 -11.75 2.83
CA THR A 70 -0.10 -10.89 3.54
C THR A 70 1.31 -11.51 3.53
N ASN A 71 1.42 -12.81 3.77
CA ASN A 71 2.71 -13.51 3.76
C ASN A 71 3.33 -13.59 2.37
N TRP A 72 2.51 -13.78 1.34
CA TRP A 72 2.91 -13.78 -0.05
C TRP A 72 3.49 -12.41 -0.44
N MET A 73 2.77 -11.32 -0.11
CA MET A 73 3.24 -9.94 -0.36
C MET A 73 4.53 -9.63 0.37
N ARG A 74 4.68 -10.06 1.63
CA ARG A 74 5.91 -9.85 2.39
C ARG A 74 7.14 -10.43 1.68
N ARG A 75 6.99 -11.64 1.13
CA ARG A 75 8.05 -12.31 0.38
C ARG A 75 8.30 -11.64 -0.97
N TRP A 76 7.24 -11.27 -1.69
CA TRP A 76 7.32 -10.57 -2.98
C TRP A 76 8.06 -9.23 -2.88
N ILE A 77 7.75 -8.44 -1.84
CA ILE A 77 8.44 -7.19 -1.52
C ILE A 77 9.90 -7.44 -1.18
N GLY A 78 10.20 -8.53 -0.46
CA GLY A 78 11.57 -8.94 -0.14
C GLY A 78 12.43 -9.25 -1.37
N GLU A 79 11.82 -9.66 -2.48
CA GLU A 79 12.48 -9.86 -3.78
C GLU A 79 12.60 -8.57 -4.61
N GLY A 80 12.10 -7.43 -4.11
CA GLY A 80 12.18 -6.14 -4.80
C GLY A 80 11.29 -6.04 -6.05
N ARG A 81 10.23 -6.85 -6.11
CA ARG A 81 9.38 -6.98 -7.31
C ARG A 81 8.24 -5.95 -7.33
N PRO A 82 7.79 -5.49 -8.51
CA PRO A 82 6.72 -4.51 -8.62
C PRO A 82 5.41 -4.98 -7.98
N LEU A 83 4.84 -4.14 -7.12
CA LEU A 83 3.61 -4.43 -6.38
C LEU A 83 2.79 -3.14 -6.20
N LEU A 84 1.52 -3.17 -6.58
CA LEU A 84 0.55 -2.10 -6.40
C LEU A 84 -0.64 -2.62 -5.60
N GLY A 85 -1.10 -1.88 -4.59
CA GLY A 85 -2.29 -2.21 -3.82
C GLY A 85 -3.32 -1.08 -3.85
N LEU A 86 -4.59 -1.44 -3.97
CA LEU A 86 -5.73 -0.52 -3.99
C LEU A 86 -6.63 -0.78 -2.79
N CYS A 87 -7.03 0.26 -2.08
CA CYS A 87 -7.91 0.18 -0.90
C CYS A 87 -7.40 -0.85 0.14
N LEU A 88 -8.08 -2.01 0.28
CA LEU A 88 -7.65 -3.12 1.13
C LEU A 88 -6.25 -3.60 0.77
N GLY A 89 -5.93 -3.73 -0.52
CA GLY A 89 -4.60 -4.15 -0.98
C GLY A 89 -3.48 -3.25 -0.48
N ALA A 90 -3.69 -1.93 -0.45
CA ALA A 90 -2.70 -0.99 0.10
C ALA A 90 -2.49 -1.20 1.61
N GLN A 91 -3.56 -1.52 2.35
CA GLN A 91 -3.50 -1.81 3.79
C GLN A 91 -2.77 -3.13 4.04
N LEU A 92 -2.99 -4.15 3.20
CA LEU A 92 -2.30 -5.44 3.30
C LEU A 92 -0.80 -5.31 2.98
N ILE A 93 -0.42 -4.50 1.98
CA ILE A 93 0.98 -4.16 1.71
C ILE A 93 1.61 -3.47 2.93
N SER A 94 0.92 -2.48 3.50
CA SER A 94 1.39 -1.80 4.72
C SER A 94 1.61 -2.79 5.86
N LYS A 95 0.65 -3.70 6.09
CA LYS A 95 0.76 -4.76 7.10
C LYS A 95 1.94 -5.69 6.82
N ALA A 96 2.16 -6.09 5.57
CA ALA A 96 3.27 -6.96 5.16
C ALA A 96 4.64 -6.31 5.41
N MET A 97 4.73 -4.98 5.31
CA MET A 97 5.93 -4.19 5.61
C MET A 97 6.11 -3.87 7.11
N GLY A 98 5.17 -4.26 7.98
CA GLY A 98 5.20 -3.92 9.41
C GLY A 98 4.71 -2.50 9.72
N GLY A 99 3.99 -1.86 8.79
CA GLY A 99 3.40 -0.54 8.97
C GLY A 99 2.34 -0.51 10.09
N ALA A 100 2.22 0.64 10.76
CA ALA A 100 1.27 0.83 11.86
C ALA A 100 -0.19 0.83 11.37
N ARG A 101 -1.09 0.38 12.24
CA ARG A 101 -2.54 0.28 12.00
C ARG A 101 -3.16 1.66 11.77
N HIS A 102 -3.97 1.78 10.72
CA HIS A 102 -4.95 2.85 10.57
C HIS A 102 -6.35 2.24 10.53
N GLU A 103 -7.19 2.62 11.49
CA GLU A 103 -8.58 2.19 11.53
C GLU A 103 -9.41 2.90 10.46
N LYS A 104 -10.35 2.16 9.83
CA LYS A 104 -11.36 2.77 8.96
C LYS A 104 -12.18 3.71 9.83
N SER A 105 -11.95 5.01 9.73
CA SER A 105 -12.81 6.00 10.36
C SER A 105 -14.12 6.09 9.57
N CYS A 106 -15.09 5.25 9.92
CA CYS A 106 -16.50 5.58 9.68
C CYS A 106 -16.88 6.69 10.66
N ALA A 107 -16.32 7.88 10.47
CA ALA A 107 -16.84 9.09 11.10
C ALA A 107 -18.12 9.45 10.36
N GLY A 108 -19.22 8.79 10.71
CA GLY A 108 -20.55 9.26 10.37
C GLY A 108 -20.72 10.72 10.80
N ASP A 109 -21.52 11.45 10.04
CA ASP A 109 -21.78 12.90 10.02
C ASP A 109 -22.13 13.58 11.37
N ARG A 110 -21.34 13.41 12.43
CA ARG A 110 -21.57 14.04 13.74
C ARG A 110 -20.36 14.75 14.34
N ALA A 111 -19.33 15.02 13.54
CA ALA A 111 -18.16 15.82 13.97
C ALA A 111 -17.79 17.00 13.06
N LEU A 112 -18.63 17.37 12.07
CA LEU A 112 -18.40 18.54 11.19
C LEU A 112 -18.98 19.87 11.74
N ARG A 113 -19.26 19.96 13.05
CA ARG A 113 -19.44 21.26 13.73
C ARG A 113 -18.15 21.81 14.36
N GLY A 114 -17.00 21.23 14.03
CA GLY A 114 -15.71 21.88 14.19
C GLY A 114 -15.39 22.66 12.92
N ARG A 115 -15.41 24.00 13.00
CA ARG A 115 -14.95 24.90 11.95
C ARG A 115 -13.56 24.39 11.50
N ILE A 116 -13.45 23.86 10.28
CA ILE A 116 -12.15 23.45 9.72
C ILE A 116 -11.32 24.72 9.60
N ASP A 117 -10.47 24.99 10.59
CA ASP A 117 -9.41 25.97 10.44
C ASP A 117 -8.42 25.42 9.41
N ARG A 118 -8.56 25.88 8.16
CA ARG A 118 -7.67 25.52 7.05
C ARG A 118 -6.18 25.82 7.34
N ARG A 119 -5.86 26.53 8.43
CA ARG A 119 -4.48 26.84 8.86
C ARG A 119 -3.84 25.76 9.73
N ARG A 120 -4.59 24.77 10.23
CA ARG A 120 -4.06 23.65 11.01
C ARG A 120 -4.43 22.31 10.40
N ARG A 121 -3.76 21.95 9.30
CA ARG A 121 -3.63 20.53 8.96
C ARG A 121 -2.73 19.87 10.03
N PRO A 122 -3.10 18.72 10.62
CA PRO A 122 -2.10 17.88 11.26
C PRO A 122 -1.05 17.57 10.20
N ARG A 123 0.22 17.88 10.50
CA ARG A 123 1.33 17.57 9.59
C ARG A 123 1.33 16.06 9.43
N SER A 124 0.86 15.56 8.29
CA SER A 124 1.30 14.27 7.80
C SER A 124 2.82 14.35 7.74
N ASP A 125 3.50 13.64 8.62
CA ASP A 125 4.93 13.43 8.52
C ASP A 125 5.15 12.66 7.20
N LEU A 126 5.30 13.43 6.13
CA LEU A 126 5.80 12.95 4.85
C LEU A 126 7.19 12.39 5.15
N CYS A 127 7.27 11.07 5.29
CA CYS A 127 8.51 10.33 5.39
C CYS A 127 9.30 10.61 4.10
N ARG A 128 10.18 11.61 4.16
CA ARG A 128 11.02 12.00 3.04
C ARG A 128 12.22 11.06 3.04
N VAL A 129 12.15 9.98 2.25
CA VAL A 129 13.31 9.15 1.97
C VAL A 129 14.30 10.01 1.16
N ARG A 130 15.44 10.34 1.78
CA ARG A 130 16.62 10.82 1.04
C ARG A 130 17.55 9.64 0.84
N PRO A 131 18.08 9.40 -0.37
CA PRO A 131 19.13 8.42 -0.53
C PRO A 131 20.36 8.86 0.27
N ALA A 132 20.87 7.97 1.12
CA ALA A 132 22.25 8.05 1.54
C ALA A 132 23.13 7.77 0.30
N ARG A 133 24.30 8.41 0.24
CA ARG A 133 25.25 8.42 -0.89
C ARG A 133 25.38 7.08 -1.63
N PRO A 134 25.72 7.08 -2.94
CA PRO A 134 25.86 5.84 -3.70
C PRO A 134 26.93 4.94 -3.07
N GLY A 135 26.57 3.68 -2.77
CA GLY A 135 27.53 2.60 -2.48
C GLY A 135 27.71 2.16 -1.02
N GLY A 136 26.89 2.58 -0.05
CA GLY A 136 26.97 2.11 1.35
C GLY A 136 25.76 1.30 1.82
N PRO A 137 25.90 0.42 2.83
CA PRO A 137 24.77 -0.32 3.39
C PRO A 137 23.74 0.62 4.05
N VAL A 138 22.46 0.36 3.79
CA VAL A 138 21.34 1.18 4.26
C VAL A 138 21.13 0.98 5.75
N ALA A 139 21.50 1.98 6.56
CA ALA A 139 21.21 2.02 7.99
C ALA A 139 20.07 3.01 8.28
N TRP A 140 19.00 2.52 8.89
CA TRP A 140 17.84 3.32 9.29
C TRP A 140 18.11 3.98 10.65
N ARG A 141 18.13 5.31 10.70
CA ARG A 141 18.06 6.07 11.96
C ARG A 141 16.81 6.94 11.97
N HIS A 142 15.99 6.78 13.00
CA HIS A 142 14.94 7.74 13.33
C HIS A 142 15.60 9.06 13.77
N VAL A 143 15.35 10.13 13.02
CA VAL A 143 15.68 11.50 13.45
C VAL A 143 14.42 12.13 13.99
N HIS A 144 14.31 12.23 15.31
CA HIS A 144 13.31 13.09 15.95
C HIS A 144 13.79 14.53 15.93
N ASN A 145 12.96 15.46 15.43
CA ASN A 145 13.20 16.90 15.54
C ASN A 145 12.30 17.47 16.65
N PRO A 146 12.78 17.56 17.90
CA PRO A 146 11.97 18.02 19.03
C PRO A 146 11.71 19.54 19.01
N SER A 147 12.32 20.30 18.10
CA SER A 147 12.28 21.78 18.15
C SER A 147 11.20 22.44 17.30
N GLY A 148 10.51 21.70 16.41
CA GLY A 148 9.44 22.22 15.55
C GLY A 148 9.86 23.33 14.55
N ARG A 149 11.11 23.79 14.58
CA ARG A 149 11.65 24.80 13.66
C ARG A 149 12.04 24.14 12.34
N ARG A 150 11.67 24.78 11.23
CA ARG A 150 12.16 24.40 9.89
C ARG A 150 13.68 24.65 9.85
N PRO A 151 14.51 23.72 9.35
CA PRO A 151 15.84 24.10 8.91
C PRO A 151 15.70 25.10 7.76
N ALA A 152 16.48 26.17 7.81
CA ALA A 152 16.50 27.20 6.77
C ALA A 152 16.83 26.55 5.41
N CYS A 153 16.03 26.88 4.40
CA CYS A 153 16.27 26.49 3.02
C CYS A 153 17.33 27.47 2.46
N PRO A 154 18.52 27.03 2.01
CA PRO A 154 19.43 27.92 1.32
C PRO A 154 18.99 27.96 -0.15
N LEU A 155 18.03 28.83 -0.43
CA LEU A 155 17.73 29.29 -1.79
C LEU A 155 17.68 30.83 -1.75
N GLY A 156 18.86 31.42 -1.85
CA GLY A 156 19.12 32.69 -2.51
C GLY A 156 20.31 32.41 -3.45
N ALA A 157 20.40 32.90 -4.67
CA ALA A 157 19.78 34.05 -5.28
C ALA A 157 19.69 33.81 -6.81
N VAL A 158 18.89 34.66 -7.46
CA VAL A 158 18.79 35.02 -8.89
C VAL A 158 19.50 34.13 -9.92
#